data_AF-A0A376MFQ2-F1
#
_entry.id   AF-A0A376MFQ2-F1
#
_cell.length_a   1.000
_cell.length_b   1.000
_cell.length_c   1.000
_cell.angle_alpha   90.00
_cell.angle_beta   90.00
_cell.angle_gamma   90.00
#
_symmetry.space_group_name_H-M   'P 1'
#
loop_
_entity.id
_entity.type
_entity.pdbx_description
1 polymer ?
#
loop_
_entity_poly.entity_id
_entity_poly.type
_entity_poly.pdbx_seq_one_letter_code
_entity_poly.pdbx_strand_id
1 'polypeptide(L)' 'MGSKNTPERKKFRVAVSGSTIDGREISGEMLRQAAENYDPSVYASRVNIEHVLSMWPSSELRSG' A
#
# COMPACT_ATOMS: atom_id res chain seq x y z
N MET A 1 -15.45 33.55 -5.85
CA MET A 1 -14.60 32.42 -6.31
C MET A 1 -14.99 31.19 -5.53
N GLY A 2 -15.47 30.13 -6.20
CA GLY A 2 -16.12 28.98 -5.58
C GLY A 2 -15.16 28.16 -4.70
N SER A 3 -15.64 27.79 -3.50
CA SER A 3 -14.96 26.85 -2.61
C SER A 3 -14.77 25.50 -3.32
N LYS A 4 -13.53 25.08 -3.52
CA LYS A 4 -13.22 23.75 -4.05
C LYS A 4 -13.49 22.71 -2.95
N ASN A 5 -14.61 21.99 -3.06
CA ASN A 5 -14.86 20.79 -2.27
C ASN A 5 -13.93 19.67 -2.76
N THR A 6 -12.71 19.62 -2.22
CA THR A 6 -11.82 18.47 -2.41
C THR A 6 -12.35 17.32 -1.55
N PRO A 7 -12.70 16.16 -2.13
CA PRO A 7 -13.16 15.02 -1.35
C PRO A 7 -12.04 14.55 -0.41
N GLU A 8 -12.39 14.35 0.86
CA GLU A 8 -11.47 13.83 1.87
C GLU A 8 -11.01 12.42 1.47
N ARG A 9 -9.70 12.22 1.31
CA ARG A 9 -9.13 10.93 0.91
C ARG A 9 -9.08 9.99 2.12
N LYS A 10 -9.76 8.84 2.03
CA LYS A 10 -9.65 7.78 3.04
C LYS A 10 -8.23 7.21 3.06
N LYS A 11 -7.62 7.22 4.24
CA LYS A 11 -6.34 6.56 4.50
C LYS A 11 -6.56 5.05 4.59
N PHE A 12 -5.61 4.27 4.09
CA PHE A 12 -5.62 2.81 4.14
C PHE A 12 -4.27 2.30 4.65
N ARG A 13 -4.29 1.10 5.24
CA ARG A 13 -3.09 0.46 5.78
C ARG A 13 -2.32 -0.23 4.65
N VAL A 14 -1.04 0.12 4.51
CA VAL A 14 -0.18 -0.40 3.43
C VAL A 14 0.78 -1.52 3.86
N ALA A 15 1.10 -1.61 5.16
CA ALA A 15 2.04 -2.61 5.66
C ALA A 15 1.80 -2.98 7.15
N VAL A 16 2.34 -4.12 7.55
CA VAL A 16 2.40 -4.65 8.92
C VAL A 16 3.80 -5.18 9.17
N SER A 17 4.24 -5.19 10.43
CA SER A 17 5.47 -5.88 10.82
C SER A 17 5.30 -7.40 10.70
N GLY A 18 6.34 -8.11 10.31
CA GLY A 18 6.36 -9.57 10.19
C GLY A 18 7.01 -10.07 8.89
N SER A 19 6.85 -11.36 8.64
CA SER A 19 7.48 -12.05 7.50
C SER A 19 6.89 -11.63 6.16
N THR A 20 7.73 -11.52 5.14
CA THR A 20 7.37 -11.19 3.76
C THR A 20 7.43 -12.43 2.86
N ILE A 21 6.82 -12.35 1.69
CA ILE A 21 6.72 -13.46 0.72
C ILE A 21 8.08 -13.94 0.20
N ASP A 22 9.10 -13.09 0.27
CA ASP A 22 10.47 -13.36 -0.17
C ASP A 22 11.40 -13.72 1.00
N GLY A 23 10.84 -14.01 2.17
CA GLY A 23 11.58 -14.51 3.33
C GLY A 23 12.29 -13.45 4.17
N ARG A 24 12.09 -12.16 3.89
CA ARG A 24 12.55 -11.07 4.74
C ARG A 24 11.56 -10.84 5.89
N GLU A 25 11.96 -10.01 6.85
CA GLU A 25 11.09 -9.59 7.95
C GLU A 25 11.02 -8.06 8.02
N ILE A 26 9.81 -7.52 8.08
CA ILE A 26 9.56 -6.11 8.37
C ILE A 26 9.53 -5.94 9.89
N SER A 27 10.57 -5.32 10.45
CA SER A 27 10.58 -4.94 11.85
C SER A 27 9.66 -3.74 12.11
N GLY A 28 9.16 -3.61 13.34
CA GLY A 28 8.36 -2.44 13.73
C GLY A 28 9.14 -1.12 13.68
N GLU A 29 10.47 -1.18 13.83
CA GLU A 29 11.34 -0.02 13.72
C GLU A 29 11.43 0.49 12.27
N MET A 30 11.53 -0.42 11.29
CA MET A 30 11.50 -0.04 9.87
C MET A 30 10.22 0.72 9.51
N LEU A 31 9.07 0.33 10.06
CA LEU A 31 7.81 1.04 9.83
C LEU A 31 7.81 2.46 10.42
N ARG A 32 8.44 2.65 11.59
CA ARG A 32 8.56 3.97 12.21
C ARG A 32 9.49 4.87 11.40
N GLN A 33 10.67 4.37 11.04
CA GLN A 33 11.63 5.10 10.20
C GLN A 33 11.04 5.45 8.82
N ALA A 34 10.26 4.54 8.23
CA ALA A 34 9.56 4.82 6.99
C ALA A 34 8.51 5.93 7.14
N ALA A 35 7.79 5.99 8.27
CA ALA A 35 6.82 7.04 8.56
C ALA A 35 7.50 8.40 8.82
N GLU A 36 8.65 8.42 9.52
CA GLU A 36 9.39 9.65 9.83
C GLU A 36 10.06 10.27 8.59
N ASN A 37 10.57 9.44 7.68
CA ASN A 37 11.28 9.92 6.49
C ASN A 37 10.37 10.14 5.27
N TYR A 38 9.07 9.87 5.38
CA TYR A 38 8.16 9.99 4.24
C TYR A 38 7.72 11.44 4.03
N ASP A 39 8.26 12.08 2.99
CA ASP A 39 7.81 13.39 2.51
C ASP A 39 6.86 13.24 1.31
N PRO A 40 5.55 13.52 1.46
CA PRO A 40 4.57 13.42 0.37
C PRO A 40 4.73 14.49 -0.72
N SER A 41 5.51 15.55 -0.47
CA SER A 41 5.83 16.58 -1.48
C SER A 41 6.90 16.08 -2.46
N VAL A 42 7.77 15.18 -2.01
CA VAL A 42 8.85 14.60 -2.81
C VAL A 42 8.45 13.24 -3.37
N TYR A 43 7.74 12.42 -2.59
CA TYR A 43 7.43 11.03 -2.94
C TYR A 43 5.92 10.76 -2.97
N ALA A 44 5.41 10.31 -4.12
CA ALA A 44 4.04 9.82 -4.22
C ALA A 44 3.92 8.39 -3.65
N SER A 45 2.96 8.13 -2.75
CA SER A 45 2.63 6.76 -2.30
C SER A 45 1.89 5.97 -3.38
N ARG A 46 2.61 5.47 -4.39
CA ARG A 46 2.05 4.57 -5.41
C ARG A 46 2.44 3.14 -5.09
N VAL A 47 1.46 2.23 -5.13
CA VAL A 47 1.68 0.79 -5.00
C VAL A 47 1.73 0.20 -6.41
N ASN A 48 2.75 -0.61 -6.70
CA ASN A 48 2.80 -1.39 -7.94
C ASN A 48 1.84 -2.58 -7.79
N ILE A 49 0.92 -2.74 -8.75
CA ILE A 49 -0.17 -3.73 -8.74
C ILE A 49 0.14 -4.92 -9.66
N GLU A 50 1.32 -4.96 -10.30
CA GLU A 50 1.68 -6.01 -11.29
C GLU A 50 1.65 -7.44 -10.73
N HIS A 51 1.80 -7.58 -9.41
CA HIS A 51 1.76 -8.87 -8.70
C HIS A 51 0.40 -9.19 -8.06
N VAL A 52 -0.66 -8.43 -8.33
CA VAL A 52 -2.01 -8.77 -7.86
C VAL A 52 -2.57 -9.91 -8.73
N LEU A 53 -2.43 -11.14 -8.22
CA LEU A 53 -2.79 -12.39 -8.91
C LEU A 53 -4.28 -12.51 -9.25
N SER A 54 -5.17 -11.95 -8.41
CA SER A 54 -6.61 -11.87 -8.66
C SER A 54 -7.24 -10.93 -7.65
N MET A 55 -8.26 -10.17 -8.06
CA MET A 55 -9.12 -9.41 -7.15
C MET A 55 -10.08 -10.31 -6.35
N TRP A 56 -10.26 -11.57 -6.79
CA TRP A 56 -11.05 -12.58 -6.10
C TRP A 56 -10.14 -13.56 -5.36
N PRO A 57 -10.32 -13.74 -4.04
CA PRO A 57 -9.55 -14.70 -3.24
C PRO A 57 -9.85 -16.16 -3.64
N SER A 58 -10.99 -16.40 -4.29
CA SER A 58 -11.28 -17.64 -4.99
C SER A 58 -10.80 -17.51 -6.44
N SER A 59 -9.79 -18.29 -6.80
CA SER A 59 -9.24 -18.37 -8.16
C SER A 59 -10.25 -19.04 -9.12
N GLU A 60 -11.34 -18.34 -9.44
CA GLU A 60 -12.40 -18.83 -10.35
C GLU A 60 -12.11 -18.51 -11.83
N LEU A 61 -10.89 -18.05 -12.15
CA LEU A 61 -10.45 -17.73 -13.51
C LEU A 61 -9.44 -18.73 -14.09
N ARG A 62 -9.43 -19.97 -13.60
CA ARG A 62 -8.83 -21.10 -14.33
C ARG A 62 -9.92 -21.84 -15.10
N SER A 63 -10.43 -21.22 -16.17
CA SER A 63 -11.34 -21.86 -17.12
C SER A 63 -10.61 -22.17 -18.41
N GLY A 64 -10.51 -23.47 -18.75
CA GLY A 64 -10.15 -24.00 -20.07
C GLY A 64 -8.68 -24.33 -20.25
#